data_AF-A0A6I2HUV4-F1
#
_entry.id   AF-A0A6I2HUV4-F1
#
_cell.length_a   1.000
_cell.length_b   1.000
_cell.length_c   1.000
_cell.angle_alpha   90.00
_cell.angle_beta   90.00
_cell.angle_gamma   90.00
#
_symmetry.space_group_name_H-M   'P 1'
#
loop_
_entity.id
_entity.type
_entity.pdbx_description
1 polymer ?
#
loop_
_entity_poly.entity_id
_entity_poly.type
_entity_poly.pdbx_seq_one_letter_code
_entity_poly.pdbx_strand_id
1 'polypeptide(L)'
;MELVYVYVSEHKILTEFGASFSSNYIVKLTNWNITILKKTATIDYYNGLNIKAIVGKNGSGKSSLLDFIEESCSPYTESRGFIIWYDSQSDEFIVHDVNRVLNEYSLEFCLDYKIID
;
A
#
# COMPACT_ATOMS: atom_id res chain seq x y z
N MET A 1 -10.93 2.93 -7.44
CA MET A 1 -9.67 2.86 -6.66
C MET A 1 -9.25 1.42 -6.50
N GLU A 2 -7.97 1.14 -6.71
CA GLU A 2 -7.31 -0.16 -6.49
C GLU A 2 -6.29 0.00 -5.36
N LEU A 3 -6.29 -0.92 -4.37
CA LEU A 3 -5.25 -0.96 -3.33
C LEU A 3 -3.97 -1.55 -3.94
N VAL A 4 -2.90 -0.75 -4.01
CA VAL A 4 -1.63 -1.16 -4.64
C VAL A 4 -0.66 -1.70 -3.60
N TYR A 5 -0.48 -0.96 -2.50
CA TYR A 5 0.51 -1.27 -1.48
C TYR A 5 0.10 -0.72 -0.12
N VAL A 6 0.50 -1.42 0.93
CA VAL A 6 0.41 -0.97 2.31
C VAL A 6 1.78 -1.12 2.94
N TYR A 7 2.25 -0.06 3.58
CA TYR A 7 3.40 -0.10 4.47
C TYR A 7 2.99 0.36 5.86
N VAL A 8 3.34 -0.45 6.85
CA VAL A 8 3.11 -0.20 8.27
C VAL A 8 4.48 -0.03 8.91
N SER A 9 4.81 1.20 9.31
CA SER A 9 5.99 1.43 10.16
C SER A 9 5.66 0.99 11.59
N GLU A 10 4.49 1.37 12.11
CA GLU A 10 4.06 1.01 13.47
C GLU A 10 2.53 0.92 13.57
N HIS A 11 2.00 -0.27 13.89
CA HIS A 11 0.59 -0.48 14.25
C HIS A 11 0.39 -1.80 14.99
N LYS A 12 -0.02 -1.74 16.26
CA LYS A 12 -0.24 -2.92 17.12
C LYS A 12 1.00 -3.83 17.09
N ILE A 13 0.87 -5.03 16.52
CA ILE A 13 1.97 -6.02 16.42
C ILE A 13 2.77 -5.93 15.11
N LEU A 14 2.32 -5.10 14.16
CA LEU A 14 3.00 -4.87 12.89
C LEU A 14 4.00 -3.74 13.05
N THR A 15 5.25 -4.03 12.70
CA THR A 15 6.35 -3.07 12.67
C THR A 15 7.15 -3.32 11.39
N GLU A 16 7.48 -2.25 10.67
CA GLU A 16 8.26 -2.31 9.43
C GLU A 16 7.76 -3.36 8.41
N PHE A 17 6.43 -3.43 8.25
CA PHE A 17 5.74 -4.44 7.43
C PHE A 17 5.23 -3.84 6.12
N GLY A 18 5.53 -4.50 4.99
CA GLY A 18 5.05 -4.10 3.67
C GLY A 18 4.30 -5.22 2.95
N ALA A 19 3.18 -4.89 2.32
CA ALA A 19 2.38 -5.84 1.54
C ALA A 19 1.86 -5.23 0.24
N SER A 20 2.04 -5.97 -0.87
CA SER A 20 1.52 -5.59 -2.19
C SER A 20 0.17 -6.25 -2.47
N PHE A 21 -0.78 -5.42 -2.87
CA PHE A 21 -2.17 -5.80 -3.12
C PHE A 21 -2.55 -5.77 -4.60
N SER A 22 -1.74 -5.12 -5.44
CA SER A 22 -1.95 -5.14 -6.89
C SER A 22 -1.27 -6.35 -7.58
N SER A 23 -1.79 -6.69 -8.75
CA SER A 23 -1.22 -7.60 -9.74
C SER A 23 -0.72 -6.83 -10.97
N ASN A 24 -1.19 -5.59 -11.14
CA ASN A 24 -0.87 -4.69 -12.24
C ASN A 24 0.43 -3.91 -12.00
N TYR A 25 0.81 -3.76 -10.73
CA TYR A 25 1.97 -2.98 -10.31
C TYR A 25 2.96 -3.82 -9.51
N ILE A 26 4.24 -3.53 -9.73
CA ILE A 26 5.36 -4.02 -8.91
C ILE A 26 5.79 -2.86 -8.02
N VAL A 27 5.85 -3.11 -6.72
CA VAL A 27 6.28 -2.11 -5.73
C VAL A 27 7.57 -2.58 -5.09
N LYS A 28 8.56 -1.68 -5.01
CA LYS A 28 9.84 -1.91 -4.35
C LYS A 28 10.04 -0.84 -3.29
N LEU A 29 10.38 -1.28 -2.08
CA LEU A 29 10.79 -0.43 -0.98
C LEU A 29 12.24 -0.78 -0.64
N THR A 30 13.19 0.09 -1.02
CA THR A 30 14.63 -0.13 -0.80
C THR A 30 15.32 1.16 -0.42
N ASN A 31 16.06 1.17 0.69
CA ASN A 31 16.89 2.30 1.12
C ASN A 31 16.17 3.66 1.00
N TRP A 32 15.00 3.78 1.62
CA TRP A 32 14.22 5.03 1.60
C TRP A 32 13.68 5.43 0.22
N ASN A 33 13.70 4.54 -0.76
CA ASN A 33 13.11 4.74 -2.07
C ASN A 33 11.90 3.83 -2.27
N ILE A 34 10.79 4.42 -2.70
CA ILE A 34 9.56 3.73 -3.10
C ILE A 34 9.46 3.81 -4.62
N THR A 35 9.65 2.66 -5.27
CA THR A 35 9.50 2.55 -6.72
C THR A 35 8.21 1.81 -7.07
N ILE A 36 7.40 2.36 -7.99
CA ILE A 36 6.25 1.67 -8.57
C ILE A 36 6.45 1.53 -10.07
N LEU A 37 6.37 0.29 -10.56
CA LEU A 37 6.48 -0.04 -11.97
C LEU A 37 5.22 -0.74 -12.44
N LYS A 38 4.75 -0.42 -13.65
CA LYS A 38 3.69 -1.18 -14.31
C LYS A 38 4.22 -2.55 -14.71
N LYS A 39 3.50 -3.61 -14.34
CA LYS A 39 3.86 -4.98 -14.72
C LYS A 39 3.48 -5.21 -16.18
N THR A 40 4.44 -5.65 -16.99
CA THR A 40 4.20 -6.01 -18.39
C THR A 40 3.61 -7.42 -18.46
N ALA A 41 2.42 -7.55 -19.05
CA ALA A 41 1.71 -8.79 -19.36
C ALA A 41 1.51 -9.76 -18.18
N THR A 42 0.33 -9.75 -17.58
CA THR A 42 -0.15 -10.81 -16.70
C THR A 42 -1.11 -11.71 -17.46
N ILE A 43 -0.95 -13.03 -17.32
CA ILE A 43 -2.00 -13.97 -17.71
C ILE A 43 -3.21 -13.69 -16.83
N ASP A 44 -4.31 -13.31 -17.46
CA ASP A 44 -5.53 -12.96 -16.76
C ASP A 44 -6.36 -14.21 -16.46
N TYR A 45 -6.08 -14.83 -15.30
CA TYR A 45 -6.79 -16.02 -14.84
C TYR A 45 -8.18 -15.72 -14.26
N TYR A 46 -8.45 -14.48 -13.88
CA TYR A 46 -9.66 -14.10 -13.13
C TYR A 46 -10.47 -12.98 -13.80
N ASN A 47 -10.36 -12.85 -15.13
CA ASN A 47 -11.09 -11.85 -15.93
C ASN A 47 -10.96 -10.42 -15.37
N GLY A 48 -9.74 -10.01 -15.05
CA GLY A 48 -9.40 -8.68 -14.55
C GLY A 48 -9.58 -8.52 -13.04
N LEU A 49 -10.04 -9.55 -12.32
CA LEU A 49 -10.19 -9.48 -10.87
C LEU A 49 -8.85 -9.61 -10.15
N ASN A 50 -8.57 -8.64 -9.28
CA ASN A 50 -7.43 -8.71 -8.37
C ASN A 50 -7.82 -9.46 -7.09
N ILE A 51 -7.29 -10.66 -6.90
CA ILE A 51 -7.57 -11.50 -5.73
C ILE A 51 -6.28 -11.67 -4.93
N LYS A 52 -6.32 -11.33 -3.64
CA LYS A 52 -5.24 -11.56 -2.68
C LYS A 52 -5.78 -12.33 -1.48
N ALA A 53 -5.00 -13.31 -1.01
CA ALA A 53 -5.31 -14.04 0.21
C ALA A 53 -4.28 -13.69 1.29
N ILE A 54 -4.75 -13.22 2.45
CA ILE A 54 -3.93 -12.98 3.63
C ILE A 54 -4.00 -14.22 4.52
N VAL A 55 -2.92 -15.00 4.57
CA VAL A 55 -2.86 -16.29 5.27
C VAL A 55 -1.69 -16.30 6.25
N GLY A 56 -1.93 -16.85 7.44
CA GLY A 56 -0.94 -16.89 8.52
C GLY A 56 -1.53 -17.48 9.79
N LYS A 57 -0.66 -17.91 10.71
CA LYS A 57 -1.07 -18.49 12.01
C LYS A 57 -1.89 -17.49 12.84
N ASN A 58 -2.64 -17.97 13.83
CA ASN A 58 -3.31 -17.08 14.78
C ASN A 58 -2.29 -16.20 15.50
N GLY A 59 -2.63 -14.92 15.71
CA GLY A 59 -1.73 -13.93 16.29
C GLY A 59 -0.65 -13.38 15.33
N SER A 60 -0.64 -13.75 14.05
CA SER A 60 0.38 -13.27 13.09
C SER A 60 0.12 -11.87 12.50
N GLY A 61 -0.83 -11.11 13.02
CA GLY A 61 -1.10 -9.72 12.55
C GLY A 61 -2.05 -9.59 11.37
N LYS A 62 -2.77 -10.65 10.97
CA LYS A 62 -3.74 -10.59 9.85
C LYS A 62 -4.84 -9.53 10.07
N SER A 63 -5.50 -9.59 11.23
CA SER A 63 -6.53 -8.59 11.60
C SER A 63 -5.89 -7.22 11.77
N SER A 64 -4.73 -7.12 12.42
CA SER A 64 -4.02 -5.85 12.58
C SER A 64 -3.66 -5.16 11.26
N LEU A 65 -3.38 -5.91 10.19
CA LEU A 65 -3.17 -5.33 8.86
C LEU A 65 -4.45 -4.71 8.30
N LEU A 66 -5.59 -5.38 8.49
CA LEU A 66 -6.89 -4.84 8.05
C LEU A 66 -7.31 -3.66 8.92
N ASP A 67 -7.09 -3.74 10.24
CA ASP A 67 -7.33 -2.65 11.18
C ASP A 67 -6.50 -1.42 10.81
N PHE A 68 -5.22 -1.57 10.43
CA PHE A 68 -4.40 -0.45 9.96
C PHE A 68 -5.00 0.24 8.72
N ILE A 69 -5.46 -0.55 7.75
CA ILE A 69 -6.09 -0.01 6.53
C ILE A 69 -7.36 0.77 6.89
N GLU A 70 -8.17 0.25 7.80
CA GLU A 70 -9.38 0.93 8.29
C GLU A 70 -9.04 2.22 9.07
N GLU A 71 -8.13 2.13 10.05
CA GLU A 71 -7.72 3.24 10.89
C GLU A 71 -6.98 4.34 10.13
N SER A 72 -6.35 4.03 9.00
CA SER A 72 -5.73 5.06 8.15
C SER A 72 -6.74 6.11 7.68
N CYS A 73 -8.02 5.74 7.51
CA CYS A 73 -9.08 6.67 7.13
C CYS A 73 -9.61 7.50 8.31
N SER A 74 -9.13 7.27 9.53
CA SER A 74 -9.52 8.02 10.72
C SER A 74 -8.64 9.26 10.87
N PRO A 75 -9.21 10.44 11.14
CA PRO A 75 -8.43 11.65 11.42
C PRO A 75 -7.63 11.57 12.72
N TYR A 76 -7.90 10.57 13.57
CA TYR A 76 -7.18 10.33 14.80
C TYR A 76 -6.72 8.87 14.81
N THR A 77 -5.44 8.66 14.50
CA THR A 77 -4.76 7.37 14.65
C THR A 77 -3.33 7.59 15.12
N GLU A 78 -2.85 6.72 15.99
CA GLU A 78 -1.43 6.65 16.39
C GLU A 78 -0.63 5.73 15.45
N SER A 79 -1.29 5.13 14.46
CA SER A 79 -0.65 4.27 13.48
C SER A 79 0.31 5.07 12.60
N ARG A 80 1.41 4.46 12.16
CA ARG A 80 2.38 5.11 11.28
C ARG A 80 2.64 4.25 10.06
N GLY A 81 2.64 4.86 8.88
CA GLY A 81 2.93 4.18 7.63
C GLY A 81 2.39 4.94 6.42
N PHE A 82 2.16 4.23 5.33
CA PHE A 82 1.50 4.82 4.17
C PHE A 82 0.74 3.76 3.37
N ILE A 83 -0.27 4.21 2.65
CA ILE A 83 -1.07 3.37 1.76
C ILE A 83 -1.04 3.97 0.36
N ILE A 84 -0.78 3.13 -0.64
CA ILE A 84 -0.78 3.55 -2.04
C ILE A 84 -1.99 2.95 -2.73
N TRP A 85 -2.80 3.84 -3.29
CA TRP A 85 -3.94 3.51 -4.13
C TRP A 85 -3.65 3.92 -5.58
N TYR A 86 -4.26 3.22 -6.52
CA TYR A 86 -4.35 3.64 -7.91
C TYR A 86 -5.79 4.08 -8.22
N ASP A 87 -5.96 5.28 -8.76
CA ASP A 87 -7.25 5.78 -9.22
C ASP A 87 -7.36 5.70 -10.74
N SER A 88 -8.21 4.80 -11.23
CA SER A 88 -8.43 4.60 -12.66
C SER A 88 -9.24 5.72 -13.32
N GLN A 89 -9.87 6.63 -12.55
CA GLN A 89 -10.60 7.76 -13.12
C GLN A 89 -9.66 8.91 -13.50
N SER A 90 -8.69 9.21 -12.64
CA SER A 90 -7.66 10.23 -12.89
C SER A 90 -6.36 9.68 -13.47
N ASP A 91 -6.21 8.35 -13.57
CA ASP A 91 -4.99 7.66 -14.05
C ASP A 91 -3.74 8.06 -13.24
N GLU A 92 -3.88 8.18 -11.92
CA GLU A 92 -2.83 8.62 -10.99
C GLU A 92 -2.76 7.72 -9.74
N PHE A 93 -1.64 7.78 -9.03
CA PHE A 93 -1.52 7.20 -7.70
C PHE A 93 -1.92 8.19 -6.60
N ILE A 94 -2.52 7.66 -5.54
CA ILE A 94 -2.81 8.40 -4.31
C ILE A 94 -2.00 7.76 -3.20
N VAL A 95 -1.08 8.52 -2.61
CA VAL A 95 -0.31 8.10 -1.46
C VAL A 95 -0.92 8.73 -0.23
N HIS A 96 -1.53 7.90 0.60
CA HIS A 96 -2.06 8.29 1.90
C HIS A 96 -0.94 8.16 2.94
N ASP A 97 -0.43 9.28 3.43
CA ASP A 97 0.67 9.33 4.39
C ASP A 97 0.13 9.34 5.82
N VAL A 98 0.19 8.20 6.49
CA VAL A 98 -0.35 8.05 7.85
C VAL A 98 0.71 8.48 8.84
N ASN A 99 0.50 9.66 9.43
CA ASN A 99 1.42 10.29 10.38
C ASN A 99 2.81 10.61 9.80
N ARG A 100 2.83 11.13 8.56
CA ARG A 100 3.98 11.83 7.93
C ARG A 100 5.26 11.02 7.79
N VAL A 101 5.13 9.73 7.50
CA VAL A 101 6.26 8.80 7.30
C VAL A 101 6.99 9.08 5.99
N LEU A 102 6.33 9.61 4.96
CA LEU A 102 6.93 9.82 3.65
C LEU A 102 8.03 10.89 3.60
N ASN A 103 8.15 11.74 4.63
CA ASN A 103 9.23 12.74 4.71
C ASN A 103 10.64 12.12 4.62
N GLU A 104 10.74 10.83 4.94
CA GLU A 104 12.00 10.08 4.90
C GLU A 104 12.22 9.38 3.56
N TYR A 105 11.23 9.40 2.64
CA TYR A 105 11.24 8.60 1.42
C TYR A 105 11.23 9.43 0.14
N SER A 106 11.92 8.92 -0.89
CA SER A 106 11.78 9.38 -2.28
C SER A 106 10.80 8.51 -3.06
N LEU A 107 9.97 9.12 -3.89
CA LEU A 107 8.93 8.44 -4.69
C LEU A 107 9.27 8.43 -6.17
N GLU A 108 9.38 7.23 -6.77
CA GLU A 108 9.66 7.00 -8.19
C GLU A 108 8.57 6.14 -8.83
N PHE A 109 7.50 6.77 -9.30
CA PHE A 109 6.31 6.07 -9.79
C PHE A 109 6.22 6.13 -11.31
N CYS A 110 5.66 5.08 -11.92
CA CYS A 110 5.47 4.99 -13.36
C CYS A 110 4.33 5.85 -13.93
N LEU A 111 3.55 6.50 -13.07
CA LEU A 111 2.47 7.44 -13.38
C LEU A 111 2.55 8.61 -12.39
N ASP A 112 1.79 9.67 -12.67
CA ASP A 112 1.63 10.80 -11.74
C ASP A 112 1.05 10.35 -10.40
N TYR A 113 1.33 11.14 -9.36
CA TYR A 113 0.82 10.86 -8.03
C TYR A 113 0.54 12.13 -7.25
N LYS A 114 -0.31 11.98 -6.23
CA LYS A 114 -0.53 12.98 -5.19
C LYS A 114 -0.42 12.35 -3.81
N ILE A 115 0.02 13.16 -2.85
CA ILE A 115 0.10 12.78 -1.44
C ILE A 115 -1.09 13.41 -0.72
N ILE A 116 -1.73 12.64 0.15
CA ILE A 116 -2.81 13.08 1.04
C ILE A 116 -2.48 12.67 2.48
N ASP A 117 -2.95 13.45 3.44
CA ASP A 117 -2.85 13.21 4.88
C ASP A 117 -4.16 12.63 5.44
#